data_AF-A0A7J7NHG3-F1
#
_entry.id   AF-A0A7J7NHG3-F1
#
_cell.length_a   1.000
_cell.length_b   1.000
_cell.length_c   1.000
_cell.angle_alpha   90.00
_cell.angle_beta   90.00
_cell.angle_gamma   90.00
#
_symmetry.space_group_name_H-M   'P 1'
#
loop_
_entity.id
_entity.type
_entity.pdbx_description
1 polymer ?
#
loop_
_entity_poly.entity_id
_entity_poly.type
_entity_poly.pdbx_seq_one_letter_code
_entity_poly.pdbx_strand_id
1 'polypeptide(L)'
;MDNRFPDALCDRLLDFDENVRKQVVDAICDVSCHAWGFVSDETTRLIAEHLRDKSLLVRSYAMERLAEIFRLHCLMCSEASISSSESNWIPGKILKCFYDKDIRPETIKVVMFRSLLPTEFSTRDIVKHWIAIFSRFDKVEVKSLEKIMEQKQRLQQEMQKYMTLRKVYRDTDALEFQKNVLKSFRVMSRWFADPVKAEECFKILDQLKDVEKSTRS
;
A
#
# COMPACT_ATOMS: atom_id res chain seq x y z
N MET A 1 -20.69 3.87 -28.46
CA MET A 1 -19.67 2.81 -28.62
C MET A 1 -20.31 1.50 -28.21
N ASP A 2 -19.91 0.39 -28.81
CA ASP A 2 -20.52 -0.92 -28.56
C ASP A 2 -19.98 -1.50 -27.24
N ASN A 3 -20.77 -1.44 -26.16
CA ASN A 3 -20.40 -1.92 -24.82
C ASN A 3 -20.45 -3.45 -24.68
N ARG A 4 -20.75 -4.19 -25.76
CA ARG A 4 -20.90 -5.66 -25.72
C ARG A 4 -19.67 -6.42 -25.23
N PHE A 5 -18.46 -5.87 -25.43
CA PHE A 5 -17.23 -6.54 -25.01
C PHE A 5 -17.00 -6.48 -23.49
N PRO A 6 -17.04 -5.31 -22.82
CA PRO A 6 -17.04 -5.24 -21.36
C PRO A 6 -18.16 -6.04 -20.71
N ASP A 7 -19.37 -6.00 -21.27
CA ASP A 7 -20.54 -6.68 -20.68
C ASP A 7 -20.36 -8.20 -20.66
N ALA A 8 -19.89 -8.80 -21.76
CA ALA A 8 -19.62 -10.24 -21.82
C ALA A 8 -18.48 -10.68 -20.88
N LEU A 9 -17.48 -9.83 -20.64
CA LEU A 9 -16.44 -10.09 -19.65
C LEU A 9 -16.99 -9.96 -18.23
N CYS A 10 -17.84 -8.97 -17.95
CA CYS A 10 -18.46 -8.79 -16.64
C CYS A 10 -19.26 -10.02 -16.21
N ASP A 11 -19.93 -10.73 -17.12
CA ASP A 11 -20.63 -11.99 -16.79
C ASP A 11 -19.67 -13.07 -16.26
N ARG A 12 -18.43 -13.08 -16.74
CA ARG A 12 -17.38 -14.04 -16.34
C ARG A 12 -16.75 -13.68 -14.98
N LEU A 13 -17.00 -12.49 -14.44
CA LEU A 13 -16.59 -12.13 -13.09
C LEU A 13 -17.27 -13.00 -12.02
N LEU A 14 -18.41 -13.61 -12.32
CA LEU A 14 -19.13 -14.51 -11.41
C LEU A 14 -18.81 -15.99 -11.63
N ASP A 15 -17.79 -16.31 -12.43
CA ASP A 15 -17.42 -17.70 -12.71
C ASP A 15 -16.97 -18.45 -11.45
N PHE A 16 -17.21 -19.76 -11.42
CA PHE A 16 -16.81 -20.62 -10.30
C PHE A 16 -15.28 -20.72 -10.16
N ASP A 17 -14.55 -20.75 -11.28
CA ASP A 17 -13.10 -20.85 -11.30
C ASP A 17 -12.44 -19.50 -10.96
N GLU A 18 -11.63 -19.49 -9.91
CA GLU A 18 -10.91 -18.30 -9.46
C GLU A 18 -9.91 -17.77 -10.50
N ASN A 19 -9.32 -18.64 -11.32
CA ASN A 19 -8.37 -18.24 -12.35
C ASN A 19 -9.09 -17.52 -13.49
N VAL A 20 -10.30 -17.96 -13.83
CA VAL A 20 -11.16 -17.26 -14.79
C VAL A 20 -11.49 -15.87 -14.24
N ARG A 21 -11.98 -15.77 -12.99
CA ARG A 21 -12.29 -14.47 -12.39
C ARG A 21 -11.08 -13.54 -12.37
N LYS A 22 -9.89 -14.04 -12.00
CA LYS A 22 -8.64 -13.28 -12.01
C LYS A 22 -8.29 -12.79 -13.43
N GLN A 23 -8.37 -13.65 -14.44
CA GLN A 23 -8.07 -13.29 -15.84
C GLN A 23 -9.05 -12.26 -16.39
N VAL A 24 -10.32 -12.33 -15.99
CA VAL A 24 -11.33 -11.35 -16.38
C VAL A 24 -11.03 -9.99 -15.76
N VAL A 25 -10.67 -9.94 -14.48
CA VAL A 25 -10.18 -8.72 -13.83
C VAL A 25 -8.99 -8.16 -14.60
N ASP A 26 -8.03 -9.00 -14.99
CA ASP A 26 -6.86 -8.55 -15.76
C ASP A 26 -7.24 -7.94 -17.10
N ALA A 27 -8.05 -8.65 -17.89
CA ALA A 27 -8.47 -8.22 -19.21
C ALA A 27 -9.24 -6.90 -19.19
N ILE A 28 -10.17 -6.73 -18.23
CA ILE A 28 -10.90 -5.47 -18.07
C ILE A 28 -9.94 -4.34 -17.69
N CYS A 29 -9.06 -4.58 -16.72
CA CYS A 29 -8.09 -3.57 -16.29
C CYS A 29 -7.10 -3.20 -17.40
N ASP A 30 -6.62 -4.15 -18.20
CA ASP A 30 -5.76 -3.89 -19.35
C ASP A 30 -6.44 -2.99 -20.37
N VAL A 31 -7.70 -3.24 -20.68
CA VAL A 31 -8.48 -2.38 -21.56
C VAL A 31 -8.65 -0.98 -20.95
N SER A 32 -8.92 -0.86 -19.65
CA SER A 32 -8.98 0.44 -18.96
C SER A 32 -7.66 1.21 -19.09
N CYS A 33 -6.53 0.53 -19.05
CA CYS A 33 -5.20 1.15 -19.11
C CYS A 33 -4.85 1.65 -20.52
N HIS A 34 -5.30 0.95 -21.57
CA HIS A 34 -4.91 1.24 -22.97
C HIS A 34 -5.96 2.01 -23.76
N ALA A 35 -7.24 1.93 -23.37
CA ALA A 35 -8.37 2.57 -24.06
C ALA A 35 -9.22 3.39 -23.10
N TRP A 36 -8.76 4.61 -22.81
CA TRP A 36 -9.44 5.55 -21.91
C TRP A 36 -10.89 5.83 -22.34
N GLY A 37 -11.81 5.75 -21.37
CA GLY A 37 -13.24 5.95 -21.60
C GLY A 37 -13.97 4.75 -22.21
N PHE A 38 -13.26 3.67 -22.55
CA PHE A 38 -13.88 2.42 -22.99
C PHE A 38 -14.48 1.62 -21.82
N VAL A 39 -13.83 1.68 -20.66
CA VAL A 39 -14.31 1.07 -19.42
C VAL A 39 -14.99 2.14 -18.58
N SER A 40 -16.22 1.87 -18.17
CA SER A 40 -17.02 2.79 -17.37
C SER A 40 -16.61 2.77 -15.89
N ASP A 41 -16.96 3.83 -15.14
CA ASP A 41 -16.84 3.84 -13.67
C ASP A 41 -17.61 2.64 -13.06
N GLU A 42 -18.75 2.27 -13.64
CA GLU A 42 -19.56 1.12 -13.20
C GLU A 42 -18.79 -0.21 -13.34
N THR A 43 -18.12 -0.42 -14.48
CA THR A 43 -17.28 -1.60 -14.69
C THR A 43 -16.10 -1.62 -13.70
N THR A 44 -15.52 -0.46 -13.40
CA THR A 44 -14.46 -0.35 -12.39
C THR A 44 -14.99 -0.67 -10.99
N ARG A 45 -16.23 -0.31 -10.68
CA ARG A 45 -16.91 -0.70 -9.43
C ARG A 45 -17.14 -2.20 -9.36
N LEU A 46 -17.50 -2.86 -10.45
CA LEU A 46 -17.62 -4.33 -10.49
C LEU A 46 -16.29 -5.00 -10.15
N ILE A 47 -15.16 -4.50 -10.67
CA ILE A 47 -13.82 -4.98 -10.29
C ILE A 47 -13.59 -4.77 -8.79
N ALA A 48 -14.00 -3.62 -8.23
CA ALA A 48 -13.86 -3.35 -6.80
C ALA A 48 -14.69 -4.26 -5.90
N GLU A 49 -15.78 -4.87 -6.39
CA GLU A 49 -16.52 -5.89 -5.64
C GLU A 49 -15.67 -7.16 -5.40
N HIS A 50 -14.70 -7.45 -6.27
CA HIS A 50 -13.74 -8.56 -6.09
C HIS A 50 -12.69 -8.33 -4.99
N LEU A 51 -12.63 -7.15 -4.38
CA LEU A 51 -11.90 -6.96 -3.12
C LEU A 51 -12.49 -7.80 -1.98
N ARG A 52 -13.70 -8.36 -2.16
CA ARG A 52 -14.37 -9.27 -1.22
C ARG A 52 -14.56 -10.68 -1.78
N ASP A 53 -13.83 -11.04 -2.83
CA ASP A 53 -13.88 -12.37 -3.43
C ASP A 53 -13.53 -13.47 -2.40
N LYS A 54 -14.10 -14.66 -2.55
CA LYS A 54 -13.78 -15.80 -1.68
C LYS A 54 -12.31 -16.20 -1.79
N SER A 55 -11.72 -16.05 -2.98
CA SER A 55 -10.32 -16.38 -3.24
C SER A 55 -9.40 -15.22 -2.86
N LEU A 56 -8.45 -15.48 -1.95
CA LEU A 56 -7.39 -14.52 -1.60
C LEU A 56 -6.58 -14.09 -2.84
N LEU A 57 -6.38 -15.00 -3.80
CA LEU A 57 -5.67 -14.73 -5.04
C LEU A 57 -6.42 -13.68 -5.88
N VAL A 58 -7.74 -13.83 -6.03
CA VAL A 58 -8.55 -12.84 -6.75
C VAL A 58 -8.60 -11.50 -6.00
N ARG A 59 -8.76 -11.52 -4.67
CA ARG A 59 -8.77 -10.29 -3.85
C ARG A 59 -7.48 -9.49 -3.98
N SER A 60 -6.34 -10.18 -3.83
CA SER A 60 -5.01 -9.56 -3.88
C SER A 60 -4.75 -8.96 -5.26
N TYR A 61 -5.14 -9.69 -6.30
CA TYR A 61 -4.96 -9.24 -7.67
C TYR A 61 -5.87 -8.08 -8.05
N ALA A 62 -7.15 -8.11 -7.67
CA ALA A 62 -8.08 -6.99 -7.88
C ALA A 62 -7.57 -5.71 -7.21
N MET A 63 -7.02 -5.82 -5.99
CA MET A 63 -6.41 -4.68 -5.28
C MET A 63 -5.23 -4.06 -6.07
N GLU A 64 -4.33 -4.89 -6.59
CA GLU A 64 -3.21 -4.42 -7.41
C GLU A 64 -3.68 -3.75 -8.71
N ARG A 65 -4.61 -4.37 -9.43
CA ARG A 65 -5.11 -3.82 -10.70
C ARG A 65 -5.93 -2.53 -10.51
N LEU A 66 -6.71 -2.41 -9.42
CA LEU A 66 -7.41 -1.17 -9.08
C LEU A 66 -6.45 -0.03 -8.74
N ALA A 67 -5.36 -0.32 -8.03
CA ALA A 67 -4.33 0.69 -7.76
C ALA A 67 -3.66 1.17 -9.05
N GLU A 68 -3.42 0.28 -9.99
CA GLU A 68 -2.86 0.63 -11.30
C GLU A 68 -3.80 1.50 -12.12
N ILE A 69 -5.10 1.16 -12.18
CA ILE A 69 -6.12 2.02 -12.82
C ILE A 69 -6.10 3.42 -12.20
N PHE A 70 -6.08 3.50 -10.86
CA PHE A 70 -6.08 4.79 -10.17
C PHE A 70 -4.80 5.59 -10.45
N ARG A 71 -3.64 4.94 -10.44
CA ARG A 71 -2.34 5.55 -10.75
C ARG A 71 -2.33 6.17 -12.14
N LEU A 72 -2.82 5.42 -13.13
CA LEU A 72 -2.96 5.88 -14.50
C LEU A 72 -3.96 7.04 -14.60
N HIS A 73 -5.06 7.00 -13.85
CA HIS A 73 -6.03 8.09 -13.82
C HIS A 73 -5.41 9.39 -13.29
N CYS A 74 -4.57 9.30 -12.25
CA CYS A 74 -3.81 10.44 -11.76
C CYS A 74 -2.89 11.03 -12.85
N LEU A 75 -2.19 10.19 -13.62
CA LEU A 75 -1.31 10.64 -14.69
C LEU A 75 -2.10 11.42 -15.76
N MET A 76 -3.22 10.87 -16.22
CA MET A 76 -4.06 11.53 -17.22
C MET A 76 -4.68 12.83 -16.76
N CYS A 77 -5.05 12.94 -15.48
CA CYS A 77 -5.56 14.20 -14.91
C CYS A 77 -4.50 15.31 -14.98
N SER A 78 -3.22 14.95 -14.88
CA SER A 78 -2.10 15.90 -14.99
C SER A 78 -1.88 16.38 -16.42
N GLU A 79 -2.10 15.51 -17.41
CA GLU A 79 -1.84 15.80 -18.83
C GLU A 79 -3.02 16.50 -19.53
N ALA A 80 -4.26 16.09 -19.24
CA ALA A 80 -5.42 16.43 -20.05
C ALA A 80 -6.43 17.38 -19.38
N SER A 81 -6.15 17.91 -18.18
CA SER A 81 -7.07 18.79 -17.42
C SER A 81 -8.47 18.21 -17.15
N ILE A 82 -8.59 16.87 -17.17
CA ILE A 82 -9.83 16.14 -16.86
C ILE A 82 -10.15 16.29 -15.37
N SER A 83 -11.44 16.37 -15.02
CA SER A 83 -11.90 16.46 -13.64
C SER A 83 -11.46 15.23 -12.83
N SER A 84 -10.57 15.46 -11.86
CA SER A 84 -9.86 14.40 -11.14
C SER A 84 -10.67 13.67 -10.05
N SER A 85 -12.01 13.76 -10.04
CA SER A 85 -12.82 13.32 -8.89
C SER A 85 -13.49 11.95 -9.05
N GLU A 86 -13.64 11.44 -10.26
CA GLU A 86 -14.49 10.26 -10.51
C GLU A 86 -13.91 8.97 -9.90
N SER A 87 -12.59 8.81 -9.90
CA SER A 87 -11.92 7.60 -9.39
C SER A 87 -11.40 7.69 -7.95
N ASN A 88 -11.63 8.81 -7.24
CA ASN A 88 -11.10 9.03 -5.88
C ASN A 88 -11.70 8.12 -4.80
N TRP A 89 -12.71 7.33 -5.14
CA TRP A 89 -13.26 6.30 -4.26
C TRP A 89 -12.39 5.04 -4.17
N ILE A 90 -11.55 4.77 -5.18
CA ILE A 90 -10.73 3.54 -5.27
C ILE A 90 -9.80 3.37 -4.06
N PRO A 91 -9.04 4.38 -3.62
CA PRO A 91 -8.16 4.23 -2.45
C PRO A 91 -8.93 3.89 -1.17
N GLY A 92 -10.15 4.40 -1.02
CA GLY A 92 -11.02 4.06 0.12
C GLY A 92 -11.40 2.58 0.14
N LYS A 93 -11.76 2.03 -1.02
CA LYS A 93 -12.06 0.60 -1.16
C LYS A 93 -10.84 -0.29 -0.84
N ILE A 94 -9.65 0.09 -1.32
CA ILE A 94 -8.40 -0.62 -1.00
C ILE A 94 -8.09 -0.55 0.50
N LEU A 95 -8.30 0.60 1.14
CA LEU A 95 -8.07 0.75 2.58
C LEU A 95 -8.95 -0.19 3.43
N LYS A 96 -10.19 -0.45 3.01
CA LYS A 96 -11.10 -1.37 3.71
C LYS A 96 -10.57 -2.81 3.75
N CYS A 97 -9.69 -3.21 2.83
CA CYS A 97 -9.01 -4.50 2.88
C CYS A 97 -8.14 -4.65 4.14
N PHE A 98 -7.86 -3.58 4.89
CA PHE A 98 -7.13 -3.65 6.17
C PHE A 98 -7.79 -4.57 7.20
N TYR A 99 -9.10 -4.73 7.12
CA TYR A 99 -9.86 -5.61 8.01
C TYR A 99 -10.03 -7.03 7.46
N ASP A 100 -9.53 -7.32 6.26
CA ASP A 100 -9.44 -8.67 5.75
C ASP A 100 -8.37 -9.44 6.53
N LYS A 101 -8.78 -10.54 7.17
CA LYS A 101 -7.92 -11.35 8.04
C LYS A 101 -6.80 -12.06 7.28
N ASP A 102 -6.98 -12.30 5.98
CA ASP A 102 -6.04 -13.05 5.14
C ASP A 102 -5.15 -12.09 4.34
N ILE A 103 -5.55 -10.82 4.18
CA ILE A 103 -4.70 -9.78 3.57
C ILE A 103 -3.88 -9.10 4.66
N ARG A 104 -2.57 -9.12 4.44
CA ARG A 104 -1.64 -8.50 5.37
C ARG A 104 -1.69 -6.98 5.30
N PRO A 105 -1.61 -6.27 6.45
CA PRO A 105 -1.47 -4.82 6.47
C PRO A 105 -0.28 -4.30 5.64
N GLU A 106 0.80 -5.07 5.57
CA GLU A 106 1.99 -4.72 4.77
C GLU A 106 1.68 -4.64 3.27
N THR A 107 0.86 -5.55 2.74
CA THR A 107 0.45 -5.55 1.32
C THR A 107 -0.31 -4.27 1.00
N ILE A 108 -1.25 -3.90 1.86
CA ILE A 108 -2.07 -2.69 1.68
C ILE A 108 -1.20 -1.44 1.76
N LYS A 109 -0.22 -1.40 2.67
CA LYS A 109 0.74 -0.28 2.73
C LYS A 109 1.54 -0.14 1.44
N VAL A 110 1.99 -1.25 0.84
CA VAL A 110 2.73 -1.23 -0.43
C VAL A 110 1.82 -0.70 -1.55
N VAL A 111 0.60 -1.22 -1.66
CA VAL A 111 -0.35 -0.75 -2.68
C VAL A 111 -0.66 0.74 -2.49
N MET A 112 -1.08 1.14 -1.29
CA MET A 112 -1.52 2.51 -0.98
C MET A 112 -0.42 3.57 -1.09
N PHE A 113 0.81 3.28 -0.67
CA PHE A 113 1.85 4.32 -0.55
C PHE A 113 3.00 4.17 -1.53
N ARG A 114 3.12 3.04 -2.23
CA ARG A 114 4.15 2.86 -3.27
C ARG A 114 3.56 2.74 -4.67
N SER A 115 2.35 2.20 -4.80
CA SER A 115 1.80 1.84 -6.13
C SER A 115 0.67 2.78 -6.57
N LEU A 116 -0.01 3.43 -5.62
CA LEU A 116 -1.24 4.17 -5.90
C LEU A 116 -1.04 5.47 -6.69
N LEU A 117 0.07 6.17 -6.46
CA LEU A 117 0.36 7.46 -7.13
C LEU A 117 1.61 7.32 -8.02
N PRO A 118 1.67 8.01 -9.18
CA PRO A 118 2.85 8.02 -10.03
C PRO A 118 4.11 8.46 -9.28
N THR A 119 5.23 7.77 -9.53
CA THR A 119 6.52 8.05 -8.89
C THR A 119 7.14 9.36 -9.35
N GLU A 120 6.70 9.88 -10.50
CA GLU A 120 7.17 11.09 -11.15
C GLU A 120 6.53 12.36 -10.56
N PHE A 121 5.50 12.21 -9.73
CA PHE A 121 4.79 13.35 -9.17
C PHE A 121 5.64 14.14 -8.19
N SER A 122 5.52 15.46 -8.26
CA SER A 122 6.10 16.34 -7.25
C SER A 122 5.37 16.17 -5.91
N THR A 123 6.02 16.57 -4.81
CA THR A 123 5.38 16.61 -3.48
C THR A 123 4.06 17.38 -3.49
N ARG A 124 3.99 18.47 -4.28
CA ARG A 124 2.76 19.28 -4.41
C ARG A 124 1.63 18.48 -5.04
N ASP A 125 1.92 17.73 -6.11
CA ASP A 125 0.92 16.95 -6.84
C ASP A 125 0.45 15.75 -6.01
N ILE A 126 1.38 15.09 -5.31
CA ILE A 126 1.07 14.04 -4.35
C ILE A 126 0.09 14.57 -3.29
N VAL A 127 0.40 15.71 -2.66
CA VAL A 127 -0.45 16.32 -1.63
C VAL A 127 -1.83 16.70 -2.19
N LYS A 128 -1.90 17.27 -3.40
CA LYS A 128 -3.17 17.62 -4.06
C LYS A 128 -4.06 16.38 -4.24
N HIS A 129 -3.51 15.28 -4.72
CA HIS A 129 -4.25 14.02 -4.88
C HIS A 129 -4.70 13.46 -3.54
N TRP A 130 -3.83 13.44 -2.53
CA TRP A 130 -4.22 12.99 -1.20
C TRP A 130 -5.37 13.81 -0.62
N ILE A 131 -5.35 15.14 -0.74
CA ILE A 131 -6.47 15.99 -0.29
C ILE A 131 -7.77 15.59 -0.99
N ALA A 132 -7.74 15.37 -2.31
CA ALA A 132 -8.91 14.96 -3.07
C ALA A 132 -9.43 13.58 -2.65
N ILE A 133 -8.54 12.62 -2.43
CA ILE A 133 -8.85 11.28 -1.92
C ILE A 133 -9.47 11.37 -0.51
N PHE A 134 -8.82 12.10 0.39
CA PHE A 134 -9.25 12.27 1.78
C PHE A 134 -10.65 12.86 1.90
N SER A 135 -10.99 13.78 1.00
CA SER A 135 -12.33 14.38 0.97
C SER A 135 -13.47 13.37 0.74
N ARG A 136 -13.15 12.15 0.29
CA ARG A 136 -14.11 11.09 -0.05
C ARG A 136 -14.19 9.96 0.95
N PHE A 137 -13.27 9.91 1.92
CA PHE A 137 -13.24 8.80 2.86
C PHE A 137 -14.45 8.78 3.78
N ASP A 138 -15.02 7.59 3.95
CA ASP A 138 -15.98 7.33 5.01
C ASP A 138 -15.28 7.02 6.36
N LYS A 139 -16.08 6.86 7.42
CA LYS A 139 -15.56 6.59 8.77
C LYS A 139 -14.72 5.31 8.86
N VAL A 140 -15.07 4.27 8.09
CA VAL A 140 -14.34 2.99 8.11
C VAL A 140 -12.99 3.16 7.43
N GLU A 141 -12.97 3.87 6.30
CA GLU A 141 -11.78 4.16 5.49
C GLU A 141 -10.78 5.03 6.26
N VAL A 142 -11.26 6.09 6.93
CA VAL A 142 -10.45 6.89 7.86
C VAL A 142 -9.88 6.01 8.96
N LYS A 143 -10.68 5.12 9.55
CA LYS A 143 -10.23 4.26 10.66
C LYS A 143 -9.14 3.27 10.24
N SER A 144 -9.26 2.68 9.05
CA SER A 144 -8.20 1.82 8.49
C SER A 144 -6.90 2.59 8.30
N LEU A 145 -6.98 3.82 7.78
CA LEU A 145 -5.77 4.63 7.61
C LEU A 145 -5.15 5.02 8.95
N GLU A 146 -5.93 5.44 9.93
CA GLU A 146 -5.45 5.73 11.29
C GLU A 146 -4.68 4.54 11.85
N LYS A 147 -5.19 3.31 11.67
CA LYS A 147 -4.52 2.10 12.15
C LYS A 147 -3.20 1.84 11.45
N ILE A 148 -3.15 2.04 10.14
CA ILE A 148 -1.91 1.94 9.35
C ILE A 148 -0.87 2.98 9.83
N MET A 149 -1.29 4.22 10.07
CA MET A 149 -0.42 5.29 10.56
C MET A 149 0.03 5.05 12.00
N GLU A 150 -0.84 4.54 12.87
CA GLU A 150 -0.52 4.13 14.24
C GLU A 150 0.58 3.06 14.26
N GLN A 151 0.49 2.05 13.39
CA GLN A 151 1.53 1.03 13.25
C GLN A 151 2.87 1.64 12.83
N LYS A 152 2.85 2.56 11.85
CA LYS A 152 4.06 3.28 11.40
C LYS A 152 4.66 4.12 12.53
N GLN A 153 3.83 4.83 13.28
CA GLN A 153 4.27 5.65 14.41
C GLN A 153 4.91 4.80 15.51
N ARG A 154 4.32 3.65 15.87
CA ARG A 154 4.89 2.73 16.87
C ARG A 154 6.27 2.22 16.47
N LEU A 155 6.43 1.85 15.20
CA LEU A 155 7.74 1.45 14.67
C LEU A 155 8.77 2.59 14.75
N GLN A 156 8.38 3.81 14.36
CA GLN A 156 9.25 4.99 14.43
C GLN A 156 9.68 5.31 15.87
N GLN A 157 8.75 5.24 16.83
CA GLN A 157 9.05 5.48 18.24
C GLN A 157 10.02 4.44 18.80
N GLU A 158 9.83 3.16 18.46
CA GLU A 158 10.75 2.11 18.92
C GLU A 158 12.15 2.26 18.27
N MET A 159 12.21 2.63 16.99
CA MET A 159 13.47 2.95 16.32
C MET A 159 14.17 4.15 16.98
N GLN A 160 13.43 5.19 17.35
CA GLN A 160 13.99 6.33 18.08
C GLN A 160 14.54 5.94 19.45
N LYS A 161 13.87 5.05 20.20
CA LYS A 161 14.41 4.52 21.46
C LYS A 161 15.71 3.78 21.23
N TYR A 162 15.76 2.90 20.24
CA TYR A 162 16.98 2.19 19.86
C TYR A 162 18.12 3.17 19.51
N MET A 163 17.85 4.18 18.68
CA MET A 163 18.86 5.20 18.31
C MET A 163 19.36 6.00 19.51
N THR A 164 18.48 6.31 20.47
CA THR A 164 18.87 6.99 21.73
C THR A 164 19.73 6.07 22.59
N LEU A 165 19.35 4.79 22.75
CA LEU A 165 20.16 3.80 23.47
C LEU A 165 21.58 3.71 22.88
N ARG A 166 21.69 3.66 21.54
CA ARG A 166 22.98 3.60 20.83
C ARG A 166 23.86 4.84 21.07
N LYS A 167 23.26 6.04 21.25
CA LYS A 167 24.00 7.28 21.54
C LYS A 167 24.46 7.41 22.99
N VAL A 168 23.66 6.88 23.92
CA VAL A 168 23.94 6.91 25.37
C VAL A 168 24.93 5.81 25.77
N TYR A 169 25.22 4.87 24.86
CA TYR A 169 26.28 3.88 25.00
C TYR A 169 27.67 4.55 25.12
N ARG A 170 27.98 4.97 26.35
CA ARG A 170 29.33 5.31 26.84
C ARG A 170 29.58 4.85 28.28
N ASP A 171 28.53 4.60 29.08
CA ASP A 171 28.66 4.29 30.53
C ASP A 171 27.72 3.17 31.06
N THR A 172 27.03 2.41 30.19
CA THR A 172 26.09 1.34 30.61
C THR A 172 26.72 -0.05 30.49
N ASP A 173 26.39 -0.97 31.40
CA ASP A 173 26.75 -2.40 31.31
C ASP A 173 26.44 -2.95 29.90
N ALA A 174 27.48 -3.44 29.23
CA ALA A 174 27.42 -3.94 27.86
C ALA A 174 26.37 -5.05 27.67
N LEU A 175 26.14 -5.87 28.70
CA LEU A 175 25.15 -6.95 28.66
C LEU A 175 23.72 -6.40 28.69
N GLU A 176 23.46 -5.41 29.55
CA GLU A 176 22.14 -4.78 29.67
C GLU A 176 21.82 -3.93 28.43
N PHE A 177 22.83 -3.26 27.87
CA PHE A 177 22.70 -2.58 26.58
C PHE A 177 22.31 -3.55 25.46
N GLN A 178 23.05 -4.65 25.30
CA GLN A 178 22.78 -5.64 24.25
C GLN A 178 21.39 -6.27 24.40
N LYS A 179 20.97 -6.56 25.64
CA LYS A 179 19.63 -7.08 25.93
C LYS A 179 18.53 -6.10 25.53
N ASN A 180 18.72 -4.81 25.79
CA ASN A 180 17.74 -3.77 25.42
C ASN A 180 17.67 -3.54 23.90
N VAL A 181 18.81 -3.59 23.21
CA VAL A 181 18.87 -3.53 21.73
C VAL A 181 18.11 -4.69 21.10
N LEU A 182 18.39 -5.93 21.52
CA LEU A 182 17.69 -7.12 21.03
C LEU A 182 16.18 -7.08 21.31
N LYS A 183 15.79 -6.54 22.47
CA LYS A 183 14.38 -6.31 22.81
C LYS A 183 13.74 -5.34 21.81
N SER A 184 14.37 -4.21 21.51
CA SER A 184 13.85 -3.25 20.52
C SER A 184 13.74 -3.87 19.13
N PHE A 185 14.72 -4.66 18.68
CA PHE A 185 14.63 -5.36 17.39
C PHE A 185 13.44 -6.32 17.34
N ARG A 186 13.23 -7.11 18.39
CA ARG A 186 12.07 -8.00 18.46
C ARG A 186 10.74 -7.25 18.45
N VAL A 187 10.66 -6.10 19.13
CA VAL A 187 9.46 -5.27 19.15
C VAL A 187 9.18 -4.68 17.76
N MET A 188 10.20 -4.15 17.08
CA MET A 188 10.07 -3.58 15.74
C MET A 188 9.70 -4.64 14.70
N SER A 189 10.32 -5.81 14.77
CA SER A 189 10.20 -6.86 13.74
C SER A 189 8.78 -7.43 13.63
N ARG A 190 7.98 -7.36 14.70
CA ARG A 190 6.57 -7.80 14.71
C ARG A 190 5.67 -7.04 13.72
N TRP A 191 6.10 -5.88 13.24
CA TRP A 191 5.35 -5.06 12.29
C TRP A 191 5.71 -5.31 10.83
N PHE A 192 6.54 -6.31 10.55
CA PHE A 192 7.02 -6.65 9.20
C PHE A 192 6.42 -7.93 8.66
N ALA A 193 6.58 -8.09 7.34
CA ALA A 193 6.12 -9.26 6.62
C ALA A 193 6.66 -10.57 7.25
N ASP A 194 7.97 -10.58 7.45
CA ASP A 194 8.71 -11.69 8.02
C ASP A 194 9.43 -11.16 9.27
N PRO A 195 8.87 -11.38 10.48
CA PRO A 195 9.49 -10.90 11.71
C PRO A 195 10.87 -11.50 11.97
N VAL A 196 11.14 -12.74 11.53
CA VAL A 196 12.45 -13.38 11.74
C VAL A 196 13.48 -12.71 10.86
N LYS A 197 13.19 -12.60 9.56
CA LYS A 197 14.06 -11.92 8.60
C LYS A 197 14.24 -10.44 8.94
N ALA A 198 13.19 -9.76 9.41
CA ALA A 198 13.29 -8.37 9.85
C ALA A 198 14.23 -8.23 11.06
N GLU A 199 14.14 -9.13 12.05
CA GLU A 199 15.03 -9.10 13.22
C GLU A 199 16.49 -9.35 12.82
N GLU A 200 16.73 -10.28 11.89
CA GLU A 200 18.05 -10.51 11.29
C GLU A 200 18.59 -9.27 10.57
N CYS A 201 17.76 -8.62 9.75
CA CYS A 201 18.12 -7.37 9.09
C CYS A 201 18.49 -6.26 10.09
N PHE A 202 17.76 -6.13 11.21
CA PHE A 202 18.11 -5.16 12.25
C PHE A 202 19.43 -5.49 12.94
N LYS A 203 19.74 -6.77 13.19
CA LYS A 203 21.04 -7.20 13.74
C LYS A 203 22.18 -6.89 12.77
N ILE A 204 21.99 -7.12 11.47
CA ILE A 204 22.96 -6.74 10.45
C ILE A 204 23.16 -5.22 10.46
N LEU A 205 22.06 -4.45 10.47
CA LEU A 205 22.11 -2.98 10.50
C LEU A 205 22.86 -2.43 11.72
N ASP A 206 22.70 -3.05 12.89
CA ASP A 206 23.41 -2.67 14.12
C ASP A 206 24.93 -2.86 14.01
N GLN A 207 25.35 -3.97 13.39
CA GLN A 207 26.75 -4.32 13.16
C GLN A 207 27.42 -3.43 12.11
N LEU A 208 26.64 -2.89 11.17
CA LEU A 208 27.11 -1.88 10.23
C LEU A 208 27.36 -0.58 11.00
N LYS A 209 28.62 -0.37 11.41
CA LYS A 209 29.05 0.94 11.93
C LYS A 209 28.85 1.98 10.83
N ASP A 210 28.22 3.10 11.17
CA ASP A 210 28.23 4.27 10.31
C ASP A 210 29.70 4.65 10.09
N VAL A 211 30.19 4.48 8.86
CA VAL A 211 31.51 4.99 8.45
C VAL A 211 31.38 6.50 8.28
N GLU A 212 31.12 7.21 9.37
CA GLU A 212 31.43 8.64 9.44
C GLU A 212 32.95 8.74 9.64
N LYS A 213 33.64 8.78 8.50
CA LYS A 213 35.02 9.23 8.42
C LYS A 213 35.15 10.55 9.16
N SER A 214 36.02 10.54 10.16
CA SER A 214 37.07 11.53 10.37
C SER A 214 37.30 12.45 9.16
N THR A 215 36.60 13.58 9.11
CA THR A 215 37.10 14.85 8.56
C THR A 215 36.85 15.93 9.60
N ARG A 216 37.55 15.79 10.72
CA ARG A 216 38.10 16.93 11.44
C ARG A 216 39.61 16.80 11.39
N SER A 217 40.22 17.55 10.48
CA SER A 217 41.58 18.06 10.57
C SER A 217 41.56 19.44 9.95
#